data_AF-A0A529Z2I1-F1
#
_entry.id   AF-A0A529Z2I1-F1
#
_cell.length_a   1.000
_cell.length_b   1.000
_cell.length_c   1.000
_cell.angle_alpha   90.00
_cell.angle_beta   90.00
_cell.angle_gamma   90.00
#
_symmetry.space_group_name_H-M   'P 1'
#
loop_
_entity.id
_entity.type
_entity.pdbx_description
1 polymer ?
#
loop_
_entity_poly.entity_id
_entity_poly.type
_entity_poly.pdbx_seq_one_letter_code
_entity_poly.pdbx_strand_id
1 'polypeptide(L)'
;MCPPGCLHSICETATRRGLLKAGFTLGLGAAAVTALPSVRPAEAAAPISFTDTVDLSHALYEGFPTFSGEKWFTVEHLVTFAKDKVNLNRWTIVEHSGTHMDAPIHFSADGMTADLIPIHDL
;
A
#
# COMPACT_ATOMS: atom_id res chain seq x y z
N MET A 1 -0.73 7.28 -0.44
CA MET A 1 -1.08 7.37 -1.88
C MET A 1 -1.44 5.97 -2.38
N CYS A 2 -2.58 5.76 -3.04
CA CYS A 2 -2.97 4.43 -3.49
C CYS A 2 -2.09 3.95 -4.66
N PRO A 3 -1.76 2.64 -4.75
CA PRO A 3 -1.05 2.09 -5.91
C PRO A 3 -1.78 2.40 -7.22
N PRO A 4 -1.06 2.57 -8.34
CA PRO A 4 -1.68 2.70 -9.65
C PRO A 4 -2.66 1.55 -9.90
N GLY A 5 -3.91 1.87 -10.22
CA GLY A 5 -4.97 0.88 -10.47
C GLY A 5 -5.85 0.52 -9.27
N CYS A 6 -5.46 0.85 -8.03
CA CYS A 6 -6.29 0.61 -6.84
C CYS A 6 -7.64 1.36 -6.92
N LEU A 7 -7.61 2.64 -7.26
CA LEU A 7 -8.82 3.43 -7.49
C LEU A 7 -9.66 2.90 -8.66
N HIS A 8 -9.03 2.37 -9.71
CA HIS A 8 -9.74 1.81 -10.86
C HIS A 8 -10.50 0.53 -10.48
N SER A 9 -9.84 -0.38 -9.75
CA SER A 9 -10.42 -1.63 -9.26
C SER A 9 -11.55 -1.40 -8.25
N ILE A 10 -11.38 -0.42 -7.35
CA ILE A 10 -12.45 0.03 -6.44
C ILE A 10 -13.61 0.61 -7.25
N CYS A 11 -13.36 1.45 -8.25
CA CYS A 11 -14.43 2.01 -9.08
C CYS A 11 -15.18 0.94 -9.90
N GLU A 12 -14.51 -0.07 -10.44
CA GLU A 12 -15.19 -1.16 -11.14
C GLU A 12 -16.13 -1.93 -10.22
N THR A 13 -15.67 -2.24 -9.00
CA THR A 13 -16.40 -3.08 -8.05
C THR A 13 -17.47 -2.31 -7.26
N ALA A 14 -17.23 -1.03 -6.96
CA ALA A 14 -18.11 -0.18 -6.15
C ALA A 14 -19.20 0.57 -6.95
N THR A 15 -19.26 0.40 -8.27
CA THR A 15 -20.36 1.00 -9.04
C THR A 15 -21.66 0.22 -8.85
N ARG A 16 -22.77 0.96 -8.80
CA ARG A 16 -24.16 0.44 -8.71
C ARG A 16 -24.49 -0.62 -9.79
N ARG A 17 -23.70 -0.71 -10.87
CA ARG A 17 -23.83 -1.72 -11.94
C ARG A 17 -23.33 -3.11 -11.53
N GLY A 18 -22.39 -3.23 -10.59
CA GLY A 18 -21.95 -4.52 -10.04
C GLY A 18 -23.04 -5.18 -9.20
N LEU A 19 -23.74 -4.41 -8.35
CA LEU A 19 -24.87 -4.90 -7.56
C LEU A 19 -26.08 -5.31 -8.40
N LEU A 20 -26.33 -4.67 -9.55
CA LEU A 20 -27.46 -5.04 -10.43
C LEU A 20 -27.22 -6.36 -11.22
N LYS A 21 -25.98 -6.86 -11.28
CA LYS A 21 -25.67 -8.19 -11.85
C LYS A 21 -25.78 -9.32 -10.82
N ALA A 22 -25.73 -9.02 -9.52
CA ALA A 22 -26.03 -9.96 -8.44
C ALA A 22 -27.55 -9.96 -8.18
N GLY A 23 -28.27 -10.76 -8.96
CA GLY A 23 -29.72 -10.69 -9.15
C GLY A 23 -30.58 -10.68 -7.87
N PHE A 24 -31.52 -9.74 -7.84
CA PHE A 24 -32.79 -9.89 -7.13
C PHE A 24 -33.74 -10.71 -8.01
N THR A 25 -33.84 -12.02 -7.80
CA THR A 25 -34.98 -12.81 -8.28
C THR A 25 -35.92 -13.06 -7.10
N LEU A 26 -36.88 -12.15 -6.88
CA LEU A 26 -38.09 -12.46 -6.13
C LEU A 26 -39.05 -13.17 -7.09
N GLY A 27 -39.19 -14.48 -6.96
CA GLY A 27 -40.14 -15.27 -7.74
C GLY A 27 -40.39 -16.63 -7.09
N LEU A 28 -41.60 -16.81 -6.56
CA LEU A 28 -42.11 -18.09 -6.06
C LEU A 28 -42.18 -19.12 -7.20
N GLY A 29 -41.71 -20.36 -6.96
CA GLY A 29 -42.21 -21.54 -7.68
C GLY A 29 -41.16 -22.52 -8.19
N ALA A 30 -41.29 -23.76 -7.68
CA ALA A 30 -40.89 -25.05 -8.24
C ALA A 30 -39.38 -25.38 -8.39
N ALA A 31 -39.06 -26.59 -7.92
CA ALA A 31 -37.74 -27.20 -7.91
C ALA A 31 -37.08 -27.23 -9.31
N ALA A 32 -36.01 -26.47 -9.48
CA ALA A 32 -35.04 -26.65 -10.54
C ALA A 32 -33.69 -26.88 -9.88
N VAL A 33 -33.06 -28.02 -10.19
CA VAL A 33 -31.67 -28.31 -9.83
C VAL A 33 -30.83 -27.25 -10.53
N THR A 34 -30.44 -26.21 -9.80
CA THR A 34 -29.57 -25.17 -10.33
C THR A 34 -28.18 -25.76 -10.50
N ALA A 35 -27.73 -25.86 -11.75
CA ALA A 35 -26.33 -26.12 -12.06
C ALA A 35 -25.48 -25.09 -11.32
N LEU A 36 -24.65 -25.56 -10.40
CA LEU A 36 -23.70 -24.73 -9.67
C LEU A 36 -22.84 -23.98 -10.70
N PRO A 37 -22.72 -22.65 -10.63
CA PRO A 37 -21.81 -21.94 -11.51
C PRO A 37 -20.40 -22.46 -11.25
N SER A 38 -19.76 -22.95 -12.31
CA SER A 38 -18.33 -23.25 -12.33
C SER A 38 -17.59 -21.97 -11.96
N VAL A 39 -17.03 -21.93 -10.75
CA VAL A 39 -16.06 -20.91 -10.36
C VAL A 39 -14.82 -21.20 -11.19
N ARG A 40 -14.58 -20.37 -12.21
CA ARG A 40 -13.34 -20.43 -12.97
C ARG A 40 -12.21 -20.08 -12.00
N PRO A 41 -11.13 -20.89 -11.91
CA PRO A 41 -9.97 -20.49 -11.14
C PRO A 41 -9.51 -19.12 -11.64
N ALA A 42 -9.20 -18.22 -10.72
CA ALA A 42 -8.61 -16.93 -11.04
C ALA A 42 -7.35 -17.21 -11.87
N GLU A 43 -7.35 -16.76 -13.12
CA GLU A 43 -6.21 -16.89 -14.00
C GLU A 43 -5.05 -16.12 -13.37
N ALA A 44 -3.92 -16.79 -13.14
CA ALA A 44 -2.76 -16.16 -12.54
C ALA A 44 -2.37 -14.96 -13.41
N ALA A 45 -2.27 -13.79 -12.78
CA ALA A 45 -1.86 -12.58 -13.48
C ALA A 45 -0.53 -12.84 -14.22
N ALA A 46 -0.45 -12.40 -15.47
CA ALA A 46 0.77 -12.50 -16.24
C ALA A 46 1.92 -11.81 -15.48
N PRO A 47 3.15 -12.36 -15.54
CA PRO A 47 4.28 -11.77 -14.84
C PRO A 47 4.52 -10.35 -15.36
N ILE A 48 4.57 -9.39 -14.44
CA ILE A 48 4.96 -8.01 -14.75
C ILE A 48 6.47 -8.03 -15.03
N SER A 49 6.87 -7.47 -16.18
CA SER A 49 8.29 -7.26 -16.52
C SER A 49 8.54 -5.78 -16.80
N PHE A 50 9.73 -5.31 -16.45
CA PHE A 50 10.17 -3.94 -16.62
C PHE A 50 11.55 -3.91 -17.26
N THR A 51 11.80 -2.88 -18.07
CA THR A 51 13.06 -2.70 -18.80
C THR A 51 13.95 -1.62 -18.21
N ASP A 52 13.43 -0.84 -17.26
CA ASP A 52 14.13 0.28 -16.64
C ASP A 52 13.65 0.49 -15.20
N THR A 53 14.50 1.12 -14.39
CA THR A 53 14.25 1.44 -12.99
C THR A 53 14.51 2.91 -12.74
N VAL A 54 13.50 3.64 -12.29
CA VAL A 54 13.58 5.08 -11.97
C VAL A 54 13.44 5.27 -10.47
N ASP A 55 14.35 6.04 -9.87
CA ASP A 55 14.24 6.44 -8.47
C ASP A 55 13.23 7.59 -8.31
N LEU A 56 12.22 7.37 -7.47
CA LEU A 56 11.17 8.34 -7.14
C LEU A 56 11.33 8.90 -5.70
N SER A 57 12.50 8.69 -5.10
CA SER A 57 12.79 9.06 -3.71
C SER A 57 13.59 10.36 -3.65
N HIS A 58 13.23 11.23 -2.71
CA HIS A 58 14.10 12.36 -2.36
C HIS A 58 15.11 11.94 -1.30
N ALA A 59 16.33 12.48 -1.38
CA ALA A 59 17.31 12.32 -0.32
C ALA A 59 16.77 12.91 0.99
N LEU A 60 16.80 12.11 2.06
CA LEU A 60 16.39 12.55 3.39
C LEU A 60 17.59 13.16 4.13
N TYR A 61 17.41 14.36 4.68
CA TYR A 61 18.43 15.10 5.41
C TYR A 61 17.79 15.91 6.54
N GLU A 62 18.58 16.32 7.53
CA GLU A 62 18.06 17.19 8.60
C GLU A 62 17.60 18.54 8.03
N GLY A 63 16.34 18.89 8.27
CA GLY A 63 15.73 20.09 7.68
C GLY A 63 15.04 19.84 6.34
N PHE A 64 14.89 18.57 5.93
CA PHE A 64 13.95 18.21 4.87
C PHE A 64 12.55 18.78 5.20
N PRO A 65 11.84 19.42 4.24
CA PRO A 65 10.52 20.00 4.50
C PRO A 65 9.50 18.96 4.97
N THR A 66 8.77 19.26 6.04
CA THR A 66 7.75 18.37 6.62
C THR A 66 6.36 19.00 6.53
N PHE A 67 5.32 18.20 6.76
CA PHE A 67 3.94 18.68 6.71
C PHE A 67 3.66 19.79 7.75
N SER A 68 4.12 19.63 9.00
CA SER A 68 3.92 20.64 10.05
C SER A 68 4.97 21.76 10.03
N GLY A 69 6.04 21.61 9.24
CA GLY A 69 7.22 22.48 9.28
C GLY A 69 8.16 22.20 10.47
N GLU A 70 7.80 21.29 11.37
CA GLU A 70 8.67 20.86 12.47
C GLU A 70 9.76 19.90 11.99
N LYS A 71 10.84 19.79 12.76
CA LYS A 71 11.93 18.86 12.47
C LYS A 71 11.50 17.43 12.82
N TRP A 72 11.22 16.62 11.81
CA TRP A 72 10.82 15.21 11.98
C TRP A 72 11.94 14.19 11.78
N PHE A 73 13.11 14.63 11.31
CA PHE A 73 14.27 13.78 11.11
C PHE A 73 15.53 14.39 11.75
N THR A 74 16.23 13.58 12.53
CA THR A 74 17.51 13.93 13.16
C THR A 74 18.53 12.82 12.99
N VAL A 75 19.79 13.19 12.87
CA VAL A 75 20.95 12.33 12.72
C VAL A 75 21.95 12.67 13.81
N GLU A 76 22.19 11.74 14.72
CA GLU A 76 23.25 11.83 15.71
C GLU A 76 24.46 10.99 15.25
N HIS A 77 25.63 11.62 15.15
CA HIS A 77 26.88 10.95 14.79
C HIS A 77 27.50 10.26 16.02
N LEU A 78 27.14 8.99 16.24
CA LEU A 78 27.58 8.23 17.42
C LEU A 78 29.04 7.79 17.33
N VAL A 79 29.44 7.34 16.14
CA VAL A 79 30.76 6.74 15.89
C VAL A 79 31.33 7.36 14.64
N THR A 80 32.60 7.75 14.69
CA THR A 80 33.25 8.47 13.59
C THR A 80 34.45 7.73 13.09
N PHE A 81 34.69 7.78 11.78
CA PHE A 81 35.82 7.08 11.18
C PHE A 81 37.16 7.57 11.73
N ALA A 82 37.31 8.86 12.04
CA ALA A 82 38.55 9.41 12.59
C ALA A 82 38.97 8.67 13.87
N LYS A 83 38.03 8.49 14.80
CA LYS A 83 38.23 7.90 16.12
C LYS A 83 38.16 6.36 16.09
N ASP A 84 37.13 5.82 15.44
CA ASP A 84 36.70 4.43 15.61
C ASP A 84 36.89 3.58 14.33
N LYS A 85 37.34 4.20 13.22
CA LYS A 85 37.53 3.56 11.90
C LYS A 85 36.26 2.96 11.29
N VAL A 86 35.09 3.41 11.77
CA VAL A 86 33.76 3.15 11.20
C VAL A 86 32.88 4.40 11.40
N ASN A 87 31.91 4.64 10.51
CA ASN A 87 30.89 5.67 10.71
C ASN A 87 29.59 5.00 11.12
N LEU A 88 28.97 5.48 12.19
CA LEU A 88 27.66 5.01 12.63
C LEU A 88 26.83 6.20 13.12
N ASN A 89 25.64 6.31 12.56
CA ASN A 89 24.68 7.33 12.93
C ASN A 89 23.49 6.68 13.62
N ARG A 90 22.93 7.36 14.62
CA ARG A 90 21.58 7.09 15.13
C ARG A 90 20.62 8.03 14.41
N TRP A 91 19.55 7.47 13.90
CA TRP A 91 18.47 8.23 13.30
C TRP A 91 17.26 8.21 14.22
N THR A 92 16.63 9.38 14.36
CA THR A 92 15.28 9.51 14.90
C THR A 92 14.42 10.08 13.80
N ILE A 93 13.30 9.43 13.52
CA ILE A 93 12.45 9.73 12.37
C ILE A 93 10.97 9.60 12.76
N VAL A 94 10.15 10.54 12.31
CA VAL A 94 8.69 10.37 12.25
C VAL A 94 8.35 9.69 10.93
N GLU A 95 7.50 8.66 10.97
CA GLU A 95 7.21 7.73 9.86
C GLU A 95 6.85 8.43 8.53
N HIS A 96 6.24 9.62 8.61
CA HIS A 96 5.81 10.42 7.45
C HIS A 96 6.83 11.47 6.98
N SER A 97 8.13 11.19 7.14
CA SER A 97 9.22 12.08 6.70
C SER A 97 9.74 11.68 5.31
N GLY A 98 9.90 12.64 4.40
CA GLY A 98 10.43 12.39 3.05
C GLY A 98 9.48 11.59 2.16
N THR A 99 10.04 10.85 1.19
CA THR A 99 9.28 9.86 0.42
C THR A 99 8.95 8.67 1.32
N HIS A 100 7.67 8.41 1.58
CA HIS A 100 7.20 7.41 2.55
C HIS A 100 5.93 6.69 2.08
N MET A 101 5.47 5.71 2.88
CA MET A 101 4.27 4.93 2.66
C MET A 101 3.35 5.00 3.88
N ASP A 102 2.07 5.28 3.66
CA ASP A 102 1.05 5.22 4.71
C ASP A 102 0.43 3.83 4.76
N ALA A 103 0.46 3.20 5.93
CA ALA A 103 -0.30 1.99 6.19
C ALA A 103 -1.76 2.32 6.59
N PRO A 104 -2.72 1.37 6.48
CA PRO A 104 -4.11 1.61 6.84
C PRO A 104 -4.33 2.16 8.26
N ILE A 105 -3.49 1.78 9.23
CA ILE A 105 -3.52 2.32 10.60
C ILE A 105 -3.37 3.84 10.67
N HIS A 106 -2.77 4.49 9.65
CA HIS A 106 -2.55 5.94 9.67
C HIS A 106 -3.86 6.75 9.82
N PHE A 107 -4.97 6.22 9.28
CA PHE A 107 -6.30 6.85 9.37
C PHE A 107 -7.39 5.91 9.89
N SER A 108 -7.01 4.79 10.52
CA SER A 108 -7.96 3.84 11.12
C SER A 108 -7.58 3.52 12.56
N ALA A 109 -8.57 3.29 13.42
CA ALA A 109 -8.34 2.93 14.82
C ALA A 109 -7.74 1.52 14.99
N ASP A 110 -8.02 0.62 14.03
CA ASP A 110 -7.66 -0.80 14.05
C ASP A 110 -7.16 -1.29 12.68
N GLY A 111 -6.66 -0.37 11.85
CA GLY A 111 -6.08 -0.71 10.55
C GLY A 111 -4.79 -1.51 10.66
N MET A 112 -4.40 -2.16 9.57
CA MET A 112 -3.11 -2.86 9.49
C MET A 112 -1.94 -1.89 9.63
N THR A 113 -0.95 -2.27 10.42
CA THR A 113 0.38 -1.64 10.44
C THR A 113 1.20 -2.08 9.23
N ALA A 114 2.25 -1.33 8.89
CA ALA A 114 3.04 -1.56 7.67
C ALA A 114 3.65 -2.97 7.59
N ASP A 115 4.06 -3.54 8.73
CA ASP A 115 4.63 -4.88 8.84
C ASP A 115 3.62 -6.01 8.60
N LEU A 116 2.32 -5.70 8.62
CA LEU A 116 1.25 -6.67 8.35
C LEU A 116 0.81 -6.66 6.88
N ILE A 117 1.26 -5.70 6.07
CA ILE A 117 0.88 -5.62 4.65
C ILE A 117 1.52 -6.80 3.89
N PRO A 118 0.74 -7.64 3.18
CA PRO A 118 1.28 -8.72 2.38
C PRO A 118 2.25 -8.20 1.31
N ILE A 119 3.38 -8.86 1.12
CA ILE A 119 4.41 -8.42 0.16
C ILE A 119 3.91 -8.37 -1.29
N HIS A 120 2.86 -9.11 -1.64
CA HIS A 120 2.26 -9.08 -2.97
C HIS A 120 1.38 -7.84 -3.21
N ASP A 121 1.11 -7.05 -2.17
CA ASP A 121 0.36 -5.79 -2.22
C ASP A 121 1.29 -4.55 -2.27
N LEU A 122 2.61 -4.74 -2.28
CA LEU A 122 3.64 -3.70 -2.42
C LEU A 122 4.19 -3.66 -3.85
#